data_AF-A0A7Z0IH27-F1
#
_entry.id   AF-A0A7Z0IH27-F1
#
_cell.length_a   1.000
_cell.length_b   1.000
_cell.length_c   1.000
_cell.angle_alpha   90.00
_cell.angle_beta   90.00
_cell.angle_gamma   90.00
#
_symmetry.space_group_name_H-M   'P 1'
#
loop_
_entity.id
_entity.type
_entity.pdbx_description
1 polymer ?
#
loop_
_entity_poly.entity_id
_entity_poly.type
_entity_poly.pdbx_seq_one_letter_code
_entity_poly.pdbx_strand_id
1 'polypeptide(L)'
;MERDPAHTDPVERTHDAGSTSDALTKVLVRALRALGEAGRADQASRLAAGAWSAMRHSDPAIAEKINGTMHYLARLPDPVDTPHSDHSVRAFTHEGD
;
A
#
# COMPACT_ATOMS: atom_id res chain seq x y z
N MET A 1 -16.39 8.31 55.63
CA MET A 1 -15.83 9.57 55.12
C MET A 1 -14.36 9.45 55.41
N GLU A 2 -13.54 9.05 54.44
CA GLU A 2 -13.07 9.92 53.36
C GLU A 2 -12.67 9.04 52.16
N ARG A 3 -13.15 9.36 50.97
CA ARG A 3 -12.59 8.83 49.73
C ARG A 3 -11.44 9.76 49.36
N ASP A 4 -10.27 9.20 49.11
CA ASP A 4 -9.15 9.91 48.49
C ASP A 4 -9.02 9.46 47.02
N PRO A 5 -9.55 10.23 46.05
CA PRO A 5 -9.27 10.02 44.64
C PRO A 5 -8.31 11.13 44.14
N ALA A 6 -7.02 10.99 44.41
CA ALA A 6 -5.98 11.71 43.68
C ALA A 6 -5.37 10.73 42.67
N HIS A 7 -5.89 10.67 41.45
CA HIS A 7 -5.46 11.52 40.35
C HIS A 7 -3.99 11.27 39.97
N THR A 8 -3.81 10.32 39.07
CA THR A 8 -2.76 10.41 38.04
C THR A 8 -3.31 9.69 36.82
N ASP A 9 -4.11 10.41 36.04
CA ASP A 9 -4.27 10.08 34.64
C ASP A 9 -2.93 10.37 33.95
N PRO A 10 -2.26 9.41 33.27
CA PRO A 10 -1.18 9.77 32.37
C PRO A 10 -1.80 10.26 31.06
N VAL A 11 -2.43 11.44 31.10
CA VAL A 11 -2.81 12.18 29.89
C VAL A 11 -1.69 13.14 29.52
N GLU A 12 -0.60 12.59 29.03
CA GLU A 12 0.30 13.35 28.18
C GLU A 12 0.53 12.59 26.88
N ARG A 13 -0.57 12.38 26.15
CA ARG A 13 -0.47 12.08 24.72
C ARG A 13 -0.10 13.39 24.04
N THR A 14 1.19 13.72 24.08
CA THR A 14 1.80 14.87 23.42
C THR A 14 1.36 14.90 21.96
N HIS A 15 0.41 15.78 21.65
CA HIS A 15 0.05 16.14 20.29
C HIS A 15 1.09 17.15 19.81
N ASP A 16 2.17 16.66 19.21
CA ASP A 16 3.13 17.47 18.48
C ASP A 16 3.03 17.19 16.98
N ALA A 17 3.36 18.19 16.17
CA ALA A 17 3.16 18.29 14.73
C ALA A 17 3.12 16.94 13.97
N GLY A 18 1.92 16.50 13.56
CA GLY A 18 1.69 15.28 12.79
C GLY A 18 2.36 14.04 13.38
N SER A 19 1.67 13.32 14.27
CA SER A 19 2.10 12.06 14.91
C SER A 19 3.07 11.25 14.04
N THR A 20 4.14 10.69 14.61
CA THR A 20 5.14 9.87 13.91
C THR A 20 4.52 8.87 12.92
N SER A 21 3.37 8.29 13.27
CA SER A 21 2.59 7.40 12.39
C SER A 21 2.11 8.08 11.10
N ASP A 22 1.70 9.34 11.13
CA ASP A 22 1.32 10.12 9.95
C ASP A 22 2.52 10.43 9.06
N ALA A 23 3.66 10.82 9.65
CA ALA A 23 4.90 11.04 8.91
C ALA A 23 5.40 9.76 8.23
N LEU A 24 5.40 8.63 8.95
CA LEU A 24 5.75 7.33 8.39
C LEU A 24 4.77 6.89 7.30
N THR A 25 3.46 7.13 7.50
CA THR A 25 2.43 6.82 6.50
C THR A 25 2.68 7.61 5.21
N LYS A 26 3.05 8.90 5.29
CA LYS A 26 3.39 9.70 4.11
C LYS A 26 4.57 9.11 3.33
N VAL A 27 5.62 8.67 4.02
CA VAL A 27 6.78 8.02 3.37
C VAL A 27 6.38 6.70 2.75
N LEU A 28 5.63 5.86 3.46
CA LEU A 28 5.11 4.59 2.96
C LEU A 28 4.28 4.79 1.68
N VAL A 29 3.32 5.72 1.69
CA VAL A 29 2.48 6.02 0.52
C VAL A 29 3.34 6.44 -0.67
N ARG A 30 4.36 7.28 -0.48
CA ARG A 30 5.26 7.69 -1.57
C ARG A 30 6.04 6.50 -2.14
N ALA A 31 6.56 5.62 -1.28
CA ALA A 31 7.28 4.42 -1.71
C ALA A 31 6.38 3.45 -2.48
N LEU A 32 5.14 3.24 -2.01
CA LEU A 32 4.15 2.39 -2.68
C LEU A 32 3.80 2.92 -4.07
N ARG A 33 3.60 4.23 -4.20
CA ARG A 33 3.36 4.87 -5.51
C ARG A 33 4.54 4.71 -6.45
N ALA A 34 5.75 5.01 -5.99
CA ALA A 34 6.95 4.83 -6.80
C ALA A 34 7.13 3.39 -7.29
N LEU A 35 6.80 2.41 -6.44
CA LEU A 35 6.82 0.99 -6.82
C LEU A 35 5.73 0.68 -7.87
N GLY A 36 4.52 1.20 -7.71
CA GLY A 36 3.46 1.08 -8.70
C GLY A 36 3.84 1.69 -10.06
N GLU A 37 4.35 2.91 -10.07
CA GLU A 37 4.83 3.63 -11.26
C GLU A 37 5.99 2.90 -11.96
N ALA A 38 6.79 2.13 -11.21
CA ALA A 38 7.83 1.26 -11.76
C ALA A 38 7.30 -0.08 -12.32
N GLY A 39 5.98 -0.22 -12.51
CA GLY A 39 5.34 -1.44 -13.03
C GLY A 39 5.18 -2.55 -11.99
N ARG A 40 5.30 -2.26 -10.70
CA ARG A 40 5.21 -3.25 -9.61
C ARG A 40 3.96 -3.05 -8.77
N ALA A 41 2.84 -2.69 -9.41
CA ALA A 41 1.58 -2.32 -8.75
C ALA A 41 0.97 -3.45 -7.90
N ASP A 42 1.05 -4.71 -8.33
CA ASP A 42 0.58 -5.86 -7.52
C ASP A 42 1.38 -5.98 -6.21
N GLN A 43 2.72 -5.90 -6.30
CA GLN A 43 3.58 -5.94 -5.12
C GLN A 43 3.30 -4.77 -4.17
N ALA A 44 3.16 -3.56 -4.71
CA ALA A 44 2.78 -2.39 -3.93
C ALA A 44 1.42 -2.58 -3.24
N SER A 45 0.43 -3.14 -3.93
CA SER A 45 -0.91 -3.37 -3.38
C SER A 45 -0.88 -4.37 -2.21
N ARG A 46 -0.07 -5.43 -2.29
CA ARG A 46 0.09 -6.40 -1.19
C ARG A 46 0.74 -5.76 0.04
N LEU A 47 1.78 -4.95 -0.14
CA LEU A 47 2.42 -4.22 0.95
C LEU A 47 1.44 -3.23 1.61
N ALA A 48 0.66 -2.51 0.79
CA ALA A 48 -0.39 -1.61 1.26
C ALA A 48 -1.47 -2.34 2.05
N ALA A 49 -1.92 -3.52 1.60
CA ALA A 49 -2.89 -4.34 2.30
C ALA A 49 -2.38 -4.80 3.68
N GLY A 50 -1.09 -5.15 3.79
CA GLY A 50 -0.45 -5.47 5.07
C GLY A 50 -0.48 -4.28 6.04
N ALA A 51 -0.12 -3.08 5.55
CA ALA A 51 -0.17 -1.87 6.36
C ALA A 51 -1.60 -1.48 6.77
N TRP A 52 -2.57 -1.59 5.86
CA TRP A 52 -3.98 -1.37 6.16
C TRP A 52 -4.47 -2.33 7.24
N SER A 53 -4.13 -3.62 7.11
CA SER A 53 -4.47 -4.65 8.08
C SER A 53 -3.97 -4.29 9.48
N ALA A 54 -2.73 -3.83 9.60
CA ALA A 54 -2.16 -3.41 10.89
C ALA A 54 -2.87 -2.19 11.49
N MET A 55 -3.35 -1.25 10.67
CA MET A 55 -3.84 0.05 11.13
C MET A 55 -5.37 0.13 11.30
N ARG A 56 -6.15 -0.74 10.65
CA ARG A 56 -7.63 -0.61 10.54
C ARG A 56 -8.37 -0.48 11.88
N HIS A 57 -7.82 -0.98 12.98
CA HIS A 57 -8.44 -0.92 14.30
C HIS A 57 -7.82 0.13 15.23
N SER A 58 -6.53 0.42 15.08
CA SER A 58 -5.80 1.36 15.97
C SER A 58 -5.85 2.80 15.49
N ASP A 59 -5.85 3.02 14.16
CA ASP A 59 -5.94 4.34 13.54
C ASP A 59 -6.70 4.24 12.20
N PRO A 60 -8.04 4.35 12.24
CA PRO A 60 -8.87 4.28 11.04
C PRO A 60 -8.57 5.39 10.02
N ALA A 61 -8.09 6.55 10.46
CA ALA A 61 -7.78 7.66 9.55
C ALA A 61 -6.52 7.36 8.71
N ILE A 62 -5.50 6.73 9.30
CA ILE A 62 -4.34 6.23 8.56
C ILE A 62 -4.75 5.08 7.64
N ALA A 63 -5.59 4.16 8.11
CA ALA A 63 -6.08 3.05 7.29
C ALA A 63 -6.80 3.55 6.03
N GLU A 64 -7.65 4.58 6.13
CA GLU A 64 -8.33 5.17 4.97
C GLU A 64 -7.34 5.74 3.93
N LYS A 65 -6.27 6.41 4.38
CA LYS A 65 -5.21 6.91 3.48
C LYS A 65 -4.51 5.77 2.72
N ILE A 66 -4.23 4.67 3.41
CA ILE A 66 -3.62 3.48 2.81
C ILE A 66 -4.60 2.83 1.81
N ASN A 67 -5.88 2.75 2.15
CA ASN A 67 -6.91 2.24 1.26
C ASN A 67 -7.03 3.08 -0.03
N GLY A 68 -7.03 4.40 0.07
CA GLY A 68 -6.96 5.30 -1.09
C GLY A 68 -5.72 5.07 -1.96
N THR A 69 -4.60 4.67 -1.37
CA THR A 69 -3.38 4.32 -2.12
C THR A 69 -3.54 3.00 -2.88
N MET A 70 -4.19 1.98 -2.29
CA MET A 70 -4.54 0.75 -3.02
C MET A 70 -5.45 1.03 -4.22
N HIS A 71 -6.45 1.89 -4.06
CA HIS A 71 -7.31 2.32 -5.17
C HIS A 71 -6.54 3.04 -6.28
N TYR A 72 -5.55 3.86 -5.93
CA TYR A 72 -4.67 4.47 -6.92
C TYR A 72 -3.85 3.41 -7.67
N LEU A 73 -3.22 2.47 -6.95
CA LEU A 73 -2.39 1.42 -7.54
C LEU A 73 -3.20 0.53 -8.50
N ALA A 74 -4.44 0.21 -8.14
CA ALA A 74 -5.35 -0.59 -8.97
C ALA A 74 -5.74 0.10 -10.30
N ARG A 75 -5.51 1.41 -10.42
CA ARG A 75 -5.77 2.19 -11.65
C ARG A 75 -4.53 2.36 -12.52
N LEU A 76 -3.36 1.95 -12.05
CA LEU A 76 -2.15 2.03 -12.85
C LEU A 76 -2.23 1.05 -14.02
N PRO A 77 -1.72 1.44 -15.21
CA PRO A 77 -1.66 0.53 -16.34
C PRO A 77 -0.76 -0.65 -15.99
N ASP A 78 -1.20 -1.85 -16.37
CA ASP A 78 -0.38 -3.05 -16.23
C ASP A 78 0.80 -2.94 -17.22
N PRO A 79 2.06 -3.12 -16.80
CA PRO A 79 3.20 -3.15 -17.73
C PRO A 79 3.11 -4.23 -18.82
N VAL A 80 2.09 -5.11 -18.78
CA VAL A 80 1.83 -6.14 -19.77
C VAL A 80 1.30 -5.59 -21.12
N ASP A 81 1.22 -4.27 -21.32
CA ASP A 81 1.19 -3.67 -22.67
C ASP A 81 2.55 -3.74 -23.39
N THR A 82 3.35 -4.76 -23.10
CA THR A 82 4.38 -5.22 -24.04
C THR A 82 3.64 -6.05 -25.08
N PRO A 83 3.59 -5.66 -26.38
CA PRO A 83 2.95 -6.48 -27.38
C PRO A 83 3.58 -7.87 -27.30
N HIS A 84 2.77 -8.89 -26.95
CA HIS A 84 3.17 -10.28 -27.10
C HIS A 84 3.59 -10.40 -28.56
N SER A 85 4.90 -10.46 -28.80
CA SER A 85 5.43 -10.74 -30.11
C SER A 85 4.83 -12.06 -30.51
N ASP A 86 4.01 -11.99 -31.53
CA ASP A 86 3.25 -13.06 -32.16
C ASP A 86 4.22 -14.16 -32.60
N HIS A 87 4.57 -15.06 -31.67
CA HIS A 87 5.37 -16.26 -31.90
C HIS A 87 4.44 -17.46 -32.16
N SER A 88 3.48 -17.26 -33.05
CA SER A 88 2.77 -18.33 -33.74
C SER A 88 2.37 -17.72 -35.08
N VAL A 89 2.98 -18.00 -36.23
CA VAL A 89 3.18 -19.33 -36.81
C VAL A 89 4.23 -19.17 -37.92
N ARG A 90 5.43 -19.74 -37.78
CA ARG A 90 6.30 -20.04 -38.92
C ARG A 90 7.14 -21.28 -38.62
N ALA A 91 6.75 -22.39 -39.23
CA ALA A 91 7.59 -23.45 -39.81
C ALA A 91 6.95 -24.83 -39.60
N PHE A 92 6.05 -25.22 -40.51
CA PHE A 92 5.94 -26.61 -40.92
C PHE A 92 6.29 -26.69 -42.40
N THR A 93 7.59 -26.77 -42.66
CA THR A 93 8.13 -27.36 -43.88
C THR A 93 8.97 -28.56 -43.46
N HIS A 94 8.46 -29.78 -43.67
CA HIS A 94 9.33 -30.89 -43.99
C HIS A 94 8.56 -31.92 -44.84
N GLU A 95 8.87 -31.91 -46.13
CA GLU A 95 8.56 -32.96 -47.08
C GLU A 95 9.54 -34.13 -46.88
N GLY A 96 9.09 -35.37 -47.13
CA GLY A 96 9.95 -36.50 -47.49
C GLY A 96 9.79 -37.79 -46.66
N ASP A 97 8.99 -38.72 -47.16
CA ASP A 97 9.43 -40.08 -47.57
C ASP A 97 8.44 -40.64 -48.61
#